data_AF-A0A832N234-F1
#
_entry.id   AF-A0A832N234-F1
#
_cell.length_a   1.000
_cell.length_b   1.000
_cell.length_c   1.000
_cell.angle_alpha   90.00
_cell.angle_beta   90.00
_cell.angle_gamma   90.00
#
_symmetry.space_group_name_H-M   'P 1'
#
loop_
_entity.id
_entity.type
_entity.pdbx_description
1 polymer ?
#
loop_
_entity_poly.entity_id
_entity_poly.type
_entity_poly.pdbx_seq_one_letter_code
_entity_poly.pdbx_strand_id
1 'polypeptide(L)'
;IAYNAPKEGALMWFDQMAIPVDAPNPDGAHKFLNFIMDAHNAAAASNYVYYANGNKASQEFLEEDVIGDPAIYPDEETLKNLYTTRPYPAKVQRVVTRLWTKIKSGI
;
A
#
# COMPACT_ATOMS: atom_id res chain seq x y z
N ILE A 1 -12.69 2.22 -17.67
CA ILE A 1 -12.33 0.95 -16.99
C ILE A 1 -12.41 1.25 -15.51
N ALA A 2 -13.09 0.44 -14.70
CA ALA A 2 -13.28 0.68 -13.27
C ALA A 2 -12.65 -0.48 -12.47
N TYR A 3 -11.93 -0.14 -11.39
CA TYR A 3 -11.42 -1.12 -10.44
C TYR A 3 -12.47 -1.37 -9.34
N ASN A 4 -12.63 -2.62 -8.92
CA ASN A 4 -13.50 -2.98 -7.80
C ASN A 4 -12.83 -4.11 -7.02
N ALA A 5 -12.84 -4.00 -5.68
CA ALA A 5 -12.47 -5.12 -4.82
C ALA A 5 -13.49 -6.27 -4.99
N PRO A 6 -13.05 -7.52 -5.20
CA PRO A 6 -13.96 -8.66 -5.28
C PRO A 6 -14.79 -8.85 -3.99
N LYS A 7 -16.06 -9.25 -4.15
CA LYS A 7 -17.00 -9.49 -3.03
C LYS A 7 -16.59 -10.67 -2.14
N GLU A 8 -15.75 -11.57 -2.64
CA GLU A 8 -15.19 -12.70 -1.90
C GLU A 8 -14.08 -12.27 -0.93
N GLY A 9 -13.64 -11.01 -1.02
CA GLY A 9 -12.55 -10.44 -0.25
C GLY A 9 -11.31 -10.21 -1.10
N ALA A 10 -10.49 -9.24 -0.69
CA ALA A 10 -9.28 -8.84 -1.41
C ALA A 10 -8.10 -8.64 -0.46
N LEU A 11 -6.89 -8.79 -0.99
CA LEU A 11 -5.66 -8.52 -0.25
C LEU A 11 -5.51 -7.01 -0.02
N MET A 12 -5.47 -6.61 1.24
CA MET A 12 -5.01 -5.28 1.66
C MET A 12 -3.52 -5.32 1.91
N TRP A 13 -2.81 -4.33 1.37
CA TRP A 13 -1.36 -4.21 1.46
C TRP A 13 -0.97 -2.80 1.90
N PHE A 14 0.24 -2.69 2.46
CA PHE A 14 0.76 -1.44 3.00
C PHE A 14 2.23 -1.32 2.60
N ASP A 15 2.55 -0.32 1.79
CA ASP A 15 3.93 0.08 1.56
C ASP A 15 4.36 1.07 2.66
N GLN A 16 5.55 0.87 3.21
CA GLN A 16 6.06 1.65 4.33
C GLN A 16 7.49 2.09 4.03
N MET A 17 7.84 3.31 4.44
CA MET A 17 9.23 3.77 4.41
C MET A 17 9.98 3.24 5.62
N ALA A 18 11.18 2.72 5.42
CA ALA A 18 12.08 2.27 6.46
C ALA A 18 13.50 2.78 6.20
N ILE A 19 14.27 3.04 7.27
CA ILE A 19 15.68 3.42 7.17
C ILE A 19 16.52 2.14 7.40
N PRO A 20 17.30 1.68 6.41
CA PRO A 20 18.23 0.57 6.61
C PRO A 20 19.25 0.88 7.70
N VAL A 21 19.66 -0.14 8.46
CA VAL A 21 20.61 0.00 9.58
C VAL A 21 22.00 0.51 9.15
N ASP A 22 22.34 0.33 7.88
CA ASP A 22 23.59 0.73 7.24
C ASP A 22 23.41 1.93 6.29
N ALA A 23 22.30 2.68 6.42
CA ALA A 23 22.06 3.87 5.60
C ALA A 23 23.21 4.88 5.77
N PRO A 24 23.84 5.34 4.67
CA PRO A 24 25.00 6.24 4.74
C PRO A 24 24.63 7.67 5.18
N ASN A 25 23.34 8.01 5.21
CA ASN A 25 22.82 9.32 5.62
C ASN A 25 21.47 9.19 6.35
N PRO A 26 21.45 8.72 7.62
CA PRO A 26 20.22 8.56 8.38
C PRO A 26 19.53 9.90 8.68
N ASP A 27 20.29 10.98 8.88
CA ASP A 27 19.74 12.31 9.15
C ASP A 27 18.94 12.85 7.94
N GLY A 28 19.47 12.65 6.72
CA GLY A 28 18.76 12.99 5.49
C GLY A 28 17.48 12.17 5.32
N ALA A 29 17.53 10.87 5.65
CA ALA A 29 16.36 10.01 5.60
C ALA A 29 15.27 10.48 6.58
N HIS A 30 15.63 10.85 7.81
CA HIS A 30 14.68 11.42 8.77
C HIS A 30 14.07 12.75 8.29
N LYS A 31 14.87 13.63 7.66
CA LYS A 31 14.35 14.86 7.06
C LYS A 31 13.35 14.59 5.95
N PHE A 32 13.61 13.59 5.11
CA PHE A 32 12.68 13.19 4.05
C PHE A 32 11.39 12.56 4.61
N LEU A 33 11.49 11.70 5.62
CA LEU A 33 10.32 11.16 6.33
C LEU A 33 9.46 12.28 6.91
N ASN A 34 10.07 13.26 7.57
CA ASN A 34 9.34 14.42 8.10
C ASN A 34 8.66 15.24 6.98
N PHE A 35 9.35 15.43 5.85
CA PHE A 35 8.78 16.11 4.69
C PHE A 35 7.54 15.39 4.16
N ILE A 36 7.60 14.07 3.95
CA ILE A 36 6.45 13.30 3.44
C ILE A 36 5.31 13.15 4.44
N MET A 37 5.60 13.15 5.75
CA MET A 37 4.56 13.10 6.77
C MET A 37 3.80 14.42 6.95
N ASP A 38 4.23 15.52 6.33
CA ASP A 38 3.41 16.73 6.25
C ASP A 38 2.11 16.46 5.46
N ALA A 39 0.99 17.00 5.93
CA ALA A 39 -0.33 16.72 5.38
C ALA A 39 -0.48 17.17 3.91
N HIS A 40 0.10 18.32 3.53
CA HIS A 40 0.01 18.81 2.16
C HIS A 40 0.89 17.98 1.22
N ASN A 41 2.08 17.57 1.68
CA ASN A 41 2.97 16.74 0.87
C ASN A 41 2.41 15.33 0.66
N ALA A 42 1.83 14.72 1.70
CA ALA A 42 1.15 13.43 1.59
C ALA A 42 -0.05 13.50 0.63
N ALA A 43 -0.87 14.55 0.73
CA ALA A 43 -2.00 14.76 -0.18
C ALA A 43 -1.54 14.98 -1.62
N ALA A 44 -0.54 15.84 -1.84
CA ALA A 44 0.02 16.09 -3.16
C ALA A 44 0.55 14.81 -3.82
N ALA A 45 1.21 13.93 -3.04
CA ALA A 45 1.62 12.63 -3.52
C ALA A 45 0.42 11.76 -3.92
N SER A 46 -0.59 11.63 -3.04
CA SER A 46 -1.80 10.85 -3.30
C SER A 46 -2.60 11.34 -4.51
N ASN A 47 -2.75 12.66 -4.67
CA ASN A 47 -3.43 13.24 -5.83
C ASN A 47 -2.71 12.94 -7.14
N TYR A 48 -1.38 12.84 -7.09
CA TYR A 48 -0.60 12.50 -8.28
C TYR A 48 -0.63 11.00 -8.62
N VAL A 49 -0.50 10.12 -7.62
CA VAL A 49 -0.33 8.67 -7.86
C VAL A 49 -1.61 7.84 -7.70
N TYR A 50 -2.71 8.44 -7.23
CA TYR A 50 -4.01 7.78 -7.01
C TYR A 50 -3.92 6.59 -6.03
N TYR A 51 -3.16 6.78 -4.94
CA TYR A 51 -3.09 5.83 -3.82
C TYR A 51 -3.50 6.50 -2.51
N ALA A 52 -4.29 5.78 -1.71
CA ALA A 52 -4.56 6.17 -0.33
C ALA A 52 -3.26 6.19 0.48
N ASN A 53 -3.06 7.26 1.24
CA ASN A 53 -1.93 7.36 2.17
C ASN A 53 -2.41 7.19 3.63
N GLY A 54 -1.47 6.90 4.53
CA GLY A 54 -1.74 6.66 5.95
C GLY A 54 -1.88 7.92 6.82
N ASN A 55 -1.83 9.12 6.24
CA ASN A 55 -1.91 10.39 6.97
C ASN A 55 -3.35 10.91 7.02
N LYS A 56 -4.02 10.71 8.16
CA LYS A 56 -5.41 11.17 8.35
C LYS A 56 -5.57 12.68 8.14
N ALA A 57 -4.58 13.49 8.53
CA ALA A 57 -4.65 14.94 8.38
C ALA A 57 -4.54 15.39 6.91
N SER A 58 -4.05 14.54 6.00
CA SER A 58 -3.96 14.88 4.58
C SER A 58 -5.32 14.82 3.87
N GLN A 59 -6.32 14.15 4.45
CA GLN A 59 -7.60 13.88 3.77
C GLN A 59 -8.36 15.17 3.42
N GLU A 60 -8.17 16.23 4.19
CA GLU A 60 -8.77 17.55 3.92
C GLU A 60 -8.20 18.23 2.66
N PHE A 61 -7.06 17.76 2.14
CA PHE A 61 -6.37 18.34 0.98
C PHE A 61 -6.41 17.43 -0.27
N LEU A 62 -7.11 16.30 -0.19
CA LEU A 62 -7.25 15.39 -1.34
C LEU A 62 -8.27 15.94 -2.34
N GLU A 63 -8.02 15.67 -3.62
CA GLU A 63 -8.97 15.99 -4.68
C GLU A 63 -10.20 15.05 -4.61
N GLU A 64 -11.36 15.53 -5.06
CA GLU A 64 -12.64 14.81 -4.95
C GLU A 64 -12.62 13.48 -5.72
N ASP A 65 -11.90 13.43 -6.85
CA ASP A 65 -11.69 12.22 -7.64
C ASP A 65 -10.71 11.23 -7.00
N VAL A 66 -10.10 11.58 -5.85
CA VAL A 66 -9.24 10.73 -5.05
C VAL A 66 -9.94 10.29 -3.77
N ILE A 67 -10.40 11.22 -2.93
CA ILE A 67 -11.06 10.89 -1.66
C ILE A 67 -12.46 10.32 -1.86
N GLY A 68 -13.14 10.72 -2.93
CA GLY A 68 -14.47 10.22 -3.29
C GLY A 68 -14.46 8.90 -4.07
N ASP A 69 -13.30 8.41 -4.51
CA ASP A 69 -13.20 7.16 -5.26
C ASP A 69 -13.13 5.94 -4.31
N PRO A 70 -14.16 5.08 -4.23
CA PRO A 70 -14.17 3.90 -3.38
C PRO A 70 -13.14 2.84 -3.80
N ALA A 71 -12.55 2.92 -5.00
CA ALA A 71 -11.41 2.09 -5.39
C ALA A 71 -10.12 2.50 -4.64
N ILE A 72 -10.04 3.74 -4.16
CA ILE A 72 -8.89 4.32 -3.44
C ILE A 72 -9.19 4.38 -1.94
N TYR A 73 -10.33 4.98 -1.58
CA TYR A 73 -10.85 5.08 -0.21
C TYR A 73 -12.13 4.25 -0.07
N PRO A 74 -12.00 2.92 0.14
CA PRO A 74 -13.15 2.02 0.21
C PRO A 74 -14.03 2.29 1.43
N ASP A 75 -15.31 1.91 1.30
CA ASP A 75 -16.27 1.98 2.40
C ASP A 75 -15.99 0.96 3.50
N GLU A 76 -16.69 1.13 4.64
CA GLU A 76 -16.52 0.24 5.80
C GLU A 76 -16.88 -1.22 5.53
N GLU A 77 -17.85 -1.48 4.64
CA GLU A 77 -18.26 -2.84 4.29
C GLU A 77 -17.14 -3.55 3.52
N THR A 78 -16.58 -2.89 2.52
CA THR A 78 -15.44 -3.37 1.74
C THR A 78 -14.24 -3.59 2.64
N LEU A 79 -13.90 -2.62 3.52
CA LEU A 79 -12.79 -2.72 4.47
C LEU A 79 -12.90 -3.95 5.39
N LYS A 80 -14.11 -4.30 5.85
CA LYS A 80 -14.34 -5.49 6.70
C LYS A 80 -14.09 -6.80 5.96
N ASN A 81 -14.14 -6.78 4.63
CA ASN A 81 -13.95 -7.93 3.77
C ASN A 81 -12.51 -8.07 3.24
N LEU A 82 -11.62 -7.11 3.55
CA LEU A 82 -10.22 -7.21 3.18
C LEU A 82 -9.43 -8.06 4.16
N TYR A 83 -8.38 -8.72 3.67
CA TYR A 83 -7.46 -9.50 4.50
C TYR A 83 -6.01 -9.08 4.31
N THR A 84 -5.18 -9.31 5.31
CA THR A 84 -3.72 -9.13 5.24
C THR A 84 -3.03 -10.49 5.25
N THR A 85 -1.79 -10.53 4.74
CA THR A 85 -0.97 -11.75 4.79
C THR A 85 0.24 -11.55 5.70
N ARG A 86 0.78 -12.66 6.20
CA ARG A 86 2.05 -12.69 6.91
C ARG A 86 3.03 -13.57 6.13
N PRO A 87 4.34 -13.34 6.26
CA PRO A 87 5.33 -14.22 5.64
C PRO A 87 5.08 -15.68 6.02
N TYR A 88 5.10 -16.56 5.01
CA TYR A 88 5.02 -18.00 5.25
C TYR A 88 6.26 -18.50 5.99
N PRO A 89 6.15 -19.58 6.79
CA PRO A 89 7.33 -20.31 7.25
C PRO A 89 8.22 -20.71 6.06
N ALA A 90 9.55 -20.64 6.22
CA ALA A 90 10.49 -20.83 5.11
C ALA A 90 10.29 -22.12 4.30
N LYS A 91 9.85 -23.21 4.94
CA LYS A 91 9.51 -24.47 4.25
C LYS A 91 8.34 -24.29 3.29
N VAL A 92 7.28 -23.59 3.71
CA VAL A 92 6.08 -23.31 2.91
C VAL A 92 6.42 -22.31 1.80
N GLN A 93 7.16 -21.24 2.10
CA GLN A 93 7.59 -20.25 1.11
C GLN A 93 8.31 -20.90 -0.08
N ARG A 94 9.21 -21.87 0.16
CA ARG A 94 9.88 -22.61 -0.91
C ARG A 94 8.92 -23.39 -1.81
N VAL A 95 7.85 -23.95 -1.25
CA VAL A 95 6.81 -24.64 -2.02
C VAL A 95 6.06 -23.63 -2.88
N VAL A 96 5.63 -22.51 -2.31
CA VAL A 96 4.93 -21.42 -3.02
C VAL A 96 5.77 -20.91 -4.19
N THR A 97 7.04 -20.60 -3.98
CA THR A 97 7.94 -20.12 -5.05
C THR A 97 8.12 -21.15 -6.17
N ARG A 98 8.24 -22.43 -5.83
CA ARG A 98 8.36 -23.51 -6.84
C ARG A 98 7.09 -23.66 -7.66
N LEU A 99 5.93 -23.63 -7.00
CA LEU A 99 4.63 -23.68 -7.67
C LEU A 99 4.44 -22.50 -8.61
N TRP A 100 4.77 -21.28 -8.17
CA TRP A 100 4.67 -20.09 -9.01
C TRP A 100 5.58 -20.16 -10.25
N THR A 101 6.81 -20.66 -10.07
CA THR A 101 7.73 -20.89 -11.20
C THR A 101 7.15 -21.90 -12.19
N LYS A 102 6.59 -23.00 -11.69
CA LYS A 102 5.94 -24.03 -12.49
C LYS A 102 4.78 -23.46 -13.32
N ILE A 103 3.87 -22.74 -12.67
CA ILE A 103 2.73 -22.04 -13.31
C ILE A 103 3.23 -21.12 -14.43
N LYS A 104 4.22 -20.27 -14.14
CA LYS A 104 4.78 -19.34 -15.14
C LYS A 104 5.46 -20.04 -16.33
N SER A 105 6.06 -21.20 -16.10
CA SER A 105 6.74 -21.97 -17.14
C SER A 105 5.81 -22.82 -18.01
N GLY A 106 4.54 -22.98 -17.61
CA GLY A 106 3.56 -23.79 -18.34
C GLY A 106 3.76 -25.32 -18.23
N ILE A 107 4.52 -25.78 -17.23
CA ILE A 107 4.79 -27.20 -16.95
C ILE A 107 4.02 -27.63 -15.70
#